data_AF-A0A409VGA5-F1
#
_entry.id   AF-A0A409VGA5-F1
#
_cell.length_a   1.000
_cell.length_b   1.000
_cell.length_c   1.000
_cell.angle_alpha   90.00
_cell.angle_beta   90.00
_cell.angle_gamma   90.00
#
_symmetry.space_group_name_H-M   'P 1'
#
loop_
_entity.id
_entity.type
_entity.pdbx_description
1 polymer ?
#
loop_
_entity_poly.entity_id
_entity_poly.type
_entity_poly.pdbx_seq_one_letter_code
_entity_poly.pdbx_strand_id
1 'polypeptide(L)'
;MVDQFQKGRVFVAGDAAHVHSPTGGQGMNTGIQDAFNISWKLSLVAKGVASPALLESFNEERLPVVAEMLNITTSILKKTLSDSRQTDPWNRSGDLHQLNVNYRGSSITVDQDVEANGEPKSNGSHYHIEAGDLVHAGDRAPDASGLVKDDSEEPTRLFRILKPTKHTVLIFADKVDYKSALASLEKYPKDLVHPILLTKAGAGVDAPGIDVFKDREGHAYEVYKGPEGTTGIYAIRPDGVVGCRAGDSSHVEQYFSKIFTAL
;
A
#
# COMPACT_ATOMS: atom_id res chain seq x y z
N MET A 1 15.06 -17.88 -9.95
CA MET A 1 13.69 -17.35 -9.83
C MET A 1 12.85 -18.03 -10.89
N VAL A 2 11.57 -18.29 -10.61
CA VAL A 2 10.59 -18.72 -11.62
C VAL A 2 10.22 -17.56 -12.55
N ASP A 3 9.75 -17.87 -13.77
CA ASP A 3 9.31 -16.84 -14.73
C ASP A 3 7.91 -16.29 -14.42
N GLN A 4 7.11 -17.06 -13.68
CA GLN A 4 5.75 -16.70 -13.27
C GLN A 4 5.45 -17.20 -11.86
N PHE A 5 4.85 -16.34 -11.04
CA PHE A 5 4.47 -16.66 -9.65
C PHE A 5 3.11 -17.38 -9.57
N GLN A 6 2.33 -17.32 -10.65
CA GLN A 6 1.04 -17.98 -10.79
C GLN A 6 0.95 -18.68 -12.15
N LYS A 7 0.36 -19.88 -12.15
CA LYS A 7 -0.15 -20.53 -13.36
C LYS A 7 -1.49 -21.18 -13.07
N GLY A 8 -2.56 -20.60 -13.61
CA GLY A 8 -3.93 -21.02 -13.30
C GLY A 8 -4.23 -20.87 -11.81
N ARG A 9 -4.46 -22.00 -11.12
CA ARG A 9 -4.77 -22.06 -9.68
C ARG A 9 -3.56 -22.40 -8.79
N VAL A 10 -2.37 -22.50 -9.36
CA VAL A 10 -1.15 -22.83 -8.63
C VAL A 10 -0.32 -21.56 -8.45
N PHE A 11 0.10 -21.32 -7.21
CA PHE A 11 0.88 -20.17 -6.79
C PHE A 11 2.17 -20.62 -6.12
N VAL A 12 3.26 -19.89 -6.35
CA VAL A 12 4.55 -20.10 -5.68
C VAL A 12 5.00 -18.79 -5.03
N ALA A 13 5.59 -18.88 -3.84
CA ALA A 13 6.03 -17.74 -3.05
C ALA A 13 7.28 -18.10 -2.23
N GLY A 14 8.08 -17.10 -1.84
CA GLY A 14 9.31 -17.31 -1.07
C GLY A 14 10.32 -18.20 -1.79
N ASP A 15 11.03 -19.05 -1.04
CA ASP A 15 12.11 -19.89 -1.55
C ASP A 15 11.69 -20.87 -2.67
N ALA A 16 10.40 -21.20 -2.75
CA ALA A 16 9.85 -21.99 -3.86
C ALA A 16 9.82 -21.22 -5.19
N ALA A 17 9.74 -19.89 -5.14
CA ALA A 17 9.71 -19.00 -6.30
C ALA A 17 11.07 -18.36 -6.59
N HIS A 18 11.83 -18.01 -5.56
CA HIS A 18 13.09 -17.29 -5.68
C HIS A 18 14.04 -17.62 -4.53
N VAL A 19 15.32 -17.82 -4.86
CA VAL A 19 16.35 -18.07 -3.86
C VAL A 19 17.34 -16.93 -3.93
N HIS A 20 17.50 -16.22 -2.81
CA HIS A 20 18.44 -15.12 -2.70
C HIS A 20 19.82 -15.62 -2.26
N SER A 21 20.86 -14.90 -2.66
CA SER A 21 22.13 -14.98 -1.96
C SER A 21 21.91 -14.64 -0.47
N PRO A 22 22.58 -15.32 0.48
CA PRO A 22 22.53 -14.92 1.89
C PRO A 22 23.10 -13.51 2.10
N THR A 23 23.92 -13.01 1.16
CA THR A 23 24.46 -11.65 1.15
C THR A 23 23.35 -10.62 0.95
N GLY A 24 22.71 -10.24 2.07
CA GLY A 24 21.59 -9.30 2.10
C GLY A 24 20.50 -9.70 3.10
N GLY A 25 20.37 -10.98 3.46
CA GLY A 25 19.37 -11.43 4.45
C GLY A 25 17.91 -11.27 3.99
N GLN A 26 17.65 -11.36 2.69
CA GLN A 26 16.37 -10.94 2.08
C GLN A 26 15.37 -12.08 1.87
N GLY A 27 15.79 -13.35 1.82
CA GLY A 27 14.92 -14.48 1.45
C GLY A 27 13.64 -14.58 2.30
N MET A 28 13.78 -14.68 3.62
CA MET A 28 12.65 -14.76 4.55
C MET A 28 11.74 -13.52 4.48
N ASN A 29 12.31 -12.30 4.48
CA ASN A 29 11.54 -11.06 4.45
C ASN A 29 10.71 -10.95 3.17
N THR A 30 11.32 -11.25 2.03
CA THR A 30 10.68 -11.20 0.71
C THR A 30 9.57 -12.26 0.60
N GLY A 31 9.84 -13.49 1.07
CA GLY A 31 8.84 -14.56 1.06
C GLY A 31 7.63 -14.28 1.94
N ILE A 32 7.82 -13.65 3.12
CA ILE A 32 6.71 -13.20 3.96
C ILE A 32 5.87 -12.13 3.23
N GLN A 33 6.51 -11.18 2.55
CA GLN A 33 5.78 -10.18 1.78
C GLN A 33 5.00 -10.78 0.60
N ASP A 34 5.54 -11.79 -0.07
CA ASP A 34 4.80 -12.50 -1.13
C ASP A 34 3.53 -13.13 -0.56
N ALA A 35 3.65 -13.85 0.56
CA ALA A 35 2.52 -14.49 1.23
C ALA A 35 1.48 -13.46 1.68
N PHE A 36 1.91 -12.32 2.24
CA PHE A 36 1.02 -11.27 2.69
C PHE A 36 0.25 -10.61 1.52
N ASN A 37 0.91 -10.39 0.38
CA ASN A 37 0.30 -9.83 -0.82
C ASN A 37 -0.78 -10.74 -1.42
N ILE A 38 -0.52 -12.05 -1.55
CA ILE A 38 -1.48 -12.98 -2.16
C ILE A 38 -2.64 -13.37 -1.22
N SER A 39 -2.41 -13.39 0.10
CA SER A 39 -3.36 -13.94 1.08
C SER A 39 -4.70 -13.21 1.09
N TRP A 40 -4.71 -11.88 1.06
CA TRP A 40 -5.96 -11.11 1.07
C TRP A 40 -6.73 -11.27 -0.24
N LYS A 41 -6.02 -11.30 -1.37
CA LYS A 41 -6.61 -11.51 -2.71
C LYS A 41 -7.26 -12.88 -2.80
N LEU A 42 -6.56 -13.93 -2.37
CA LEU A 42 -7.11 -15.29 -2.29
C LEU A 42 -8.33 -15.36 -1.39
N SER A 43 -8.31 -14.70 -0.23
CA SER A 43 -9.45 -14.67 0.70
C SER A 43 -10.69 -14.05 0.05
N LEU A 44 -10.55 -12.93 -0.66
CA LEU A 44 -11.67 -12.30 -1.35
C LEU A 44 -12.23 -13.17 -2.49
N VAL A 45 -11.37 -13.78 -3.30
CA VAL A 45 -11.80 -14.68 -4.38
C VAL A 45 -12.46 -15.94 -3.83
N ALA A 46 -11.90 -16.53 -2.76
CA ALA A 46 -12.46 -17.71 -2.11
C ALA A 46 -13.84 -17.43 -1.47
N LYS A 47 -14.07 -16.21 -0.99
CA LYS A 47 -15.37 -15.75 -0.48
C LYS A 47 -16.38 -15.41 -1.60
N GLY A 48 -15.94 -15.40 -2.87
CA GLY A 48 -16.79 -15.05 -4.00
C GLY A 48 -17.11 -13.55 -4.13
N VAL A 49 -16.37 -12.68 -3.44
CA VAL A 49 -16.59 -11.22 -3.49
C VAL A 49 -15.67 -10.51 -4.50
N ALA A 50 -14.61 -11.18 -4.96
CA ALA A 50 -13.67 -10.69 -5.97
C ALA A 50 -13.55 -11.64 -7.18
N SER A 51 -13.22 -11.08 -8.34
CA SER A 51 -12.93 -11.84 -9.55
C SER A 51 -11.62 -12.62 -9.39
N PRO A 52 -11.49 -13.83 -9.96
CA PRO A 52 -10.20 -14.50 -10.10
C PRO A 52 -9.13 -13.64 -10.80
N ALA A 53 -9.52 -12.67 -11.65
CA ALA A 53 -8.61 -11.73 -12.28
C ALA A 53 -7.80 -10.89 -11.27
N LEU A 54 -8.34 -10.65 -10.06
CA LEU A 54 -7.60 -9.99 -8.98
C LEU A 54 -6.29 -10.72 -8.63
N LEU A 55 -6.26 -12.05 -8.79
CA LEU A 55 -5.07 -12.86 -8.45
C LEU A 55 -3.92 -12.62 -9.42
N GLU A 56 -4.20 -12.20 -10.66
CA GLU A 56 -3.17 -11.92 -11.68
C GLU A 56 -2.25 -10.78 -11.22
N SER A 57 -2.77 -9.83 -10.44
CA SER A 57 -1.98 -8.75 -9.84
C SER A 57 -0.87 -9.25 -8.90
N PHE A 58 -0.92 -10.49 -8.40
CA PHE A 58 0.18 -11.05 -7.60
C PHE A 58 1.46 -11.18 -8.42
N ASN A 59 1.34 -11.66 -9.66
CA ASN A 59 2.49 -11.76 -10.54
C ASN A 59 2.98 -10.38 -10.98
N GLU A 60 2.04 -9.51 -11.36
CA GLU A 60 2.32 -8.12 -11.75
C GLU A 60 3.08 -7.35 -10.66
N GLU A 61 2.70 -7.54 -9.39
CA GLU A 61 3.28 -6.79 -8.27
C GLU A 61 4.58 -7.42 -7.75
N ARG A 62 4.63 -8.74 -7.56
CA ARG A 62 5.73 -9.39 -6.83
C ARG A 62 6.87 -9.83 -7.71
N LEU A 63 6.63 -10.28 -8.94
CA LEU A 63 7.69 -10.70 -9.85
C LEU A 63 8.74 -9.60 -10.08
N PRO A 64 8.38 -8.35 -10.46
CA PRO A 64 9.39 -7.32 -10.72
C PRO A 64 10.14 -6.88 -9.45
N VAL A 65 9.45 -6.78 -8.30
CA VAL A 65 10.08 -6.49 -7.00
C VAL A 65 11.16 -7.52 -6.68
N VAL A 66 10.83 -8.82 -6.75
CA VAL A 66 11.79 -9.86 -6.42
C VAL A 66 12.95 -9.89 -7.44
N ALA A 67 12.69 -9.63 -8.72
CA ALA A 67 13.72 -9.57 -9.75
C ALA A 67 14.75 -8.46 -9.46
N GLU A 68 14.29 -7.26 -9.07
CA GLU A 68 15.16 -6.15 -8.68
C GLU A 68 15.98 -6.49 -7.44
N MET A 69 15.37 -7.09 -6.41
CA MET A 69 16.08 -7.49 -5.18
C MET A 69 17.13 -8.59 -5.44
N LEU A 70 16.89 -9.51 -6.37
CA LEU A 70 17.89 -10.49 -6.81
C LEU A 70 19.07 -9.80 -7.50
N ASN A 71 18.82 -8.78 -8.33
CA ASN A 71 19.89 -8.00 -8.95
C ASN A 71 20.72 -7.23 -7.92
N ILE A 72 20.07 -6.61 -6.93
CA ILE A 72 20.74 -5.91 -5.82
C ILE A 72 21.63 -6.89 -5.03
N THR A 73 21.07 -8.00 -4.55
CA THR A 73 21.80 -8.98 -3.72
C THR A 73 22.93 -9.69 -4.50
N THR A 74 22.74 -9.97 -5.78
CA THR A 74 23.79 -10.51 -6.66
C THR A 74 24.93 -9.51 -6.85
N SER A 75 24.61 -8.23 -7.01
CA SER A 75 25.61 -7.16 -7.16
C SER A 75 26.44 -7.01 -5.89
N ILE A 76 25.82 -7.11 -4.71
CA ILE A 76 26.53 -7.10 -3.41
C ILE A 76 27.46 -8.30 -3.31
N LEU A 77 26.96 -9.52 -3.59
CA LEU A 77 27.78 -10.74 -3.55
C LEU A 77 29.01 -10.62 -4.45
N LYS A 78 28.85 -10.17 -5.70
CA LYS A 78 29.97 -9.98 -6.64
C LYS A 78 31.02 -9.03 -6.07
N LYS A 79 30.60 -7.89 -5.51
CA LYS A 79 31.51 -6.92 -4.85
C LYS A 79 32.23 -7.54 -3.65
N THR A 80 31.53 -8.31 -2.81
CA THR A 80 32.14 -9.01 -1.66
C THR A 80 33.19 -10.02 -2.08
N LEU A 81 33.00 -10.71 -3.21
CA LEU A 81 33.94 -11.70 -3.72
C LEU A 81 35.14 -11.08 -4.47
N SER A 82 34.98 -9.91 -5.08
CA SER A 82 35.98 -9.31 -5.97
C SER A 82 37.03 -8.43 -5.28
N ASP A 83 36.79 -7.90 -4.08
CA ASP A 83 37.67 -6.89 -3.48
C ASP A 83 37.78 -7.00 -1.95
N SER A 84 38.99 -7.32 -1.43
CA SER A 84 39.28 -7.45 0.00
C SER A 84 39.68 -6.12 0.67
N ARG A 85 39.54 -4.98 -0.04
CA ARG A 85 40.09 -3.67 0.38
C ARG A 85 39.12 -2.48 0.29
N GLN A 86 37.83 -2.68 0.01
CA GLN A 86 36.85 -1.58 0.04
C GLN A 86 36.13 -1.46 1.39
N THR A 87 35.85 -0.20 1.73
CA THR A 87 35.16 0.26 2.92
C THR A 87 33.72 -0.24 2.98
N ASP A 88 33.43 -1.00 4.03
CA ASP A 88 32.13 -1.47 4.50
C ASP A 88 31.22 -2.20 3.48
N PRO A 89 31.55 -3.46 3.11
CA PRO A 89 30.66 -4.35 2.37
C PRO A 89 29.32 -4.63 3.09
N TRP A 90 29.13 -4.11 4.31
CA TRP A 90 27.93 -4.25 5.13
C TRP A 90 27.12 -2.95 5.25
N ASN A 91 27.40 -1.91 4.45
CA ASN A 91 26.47 -0.78 4.34
C ASN A 91 25.17 -1.24 3.65
N ARG A 92 24.19 -1.63 4.48
CA ARG A 92 22.88 -2.19 4.07
C ARG A 92 21.77 -1.13 4.02
N SER A 93 22.11 0.12 3.72
CA SER A 93 21.14 1.21 3.71
C SER A 93 20.19 1.18 2.50
N GLY A 94 19.04 1.84 2.63
CA GLY A 94 18.07 2.03 1.55
C GLY A 94 17.24 0.77 1.26
N ASP A 95 17.31 0.31 0.01
CA ASP A 95 16.40 -0.68 -0.59
C ASP A 95 16.40 -2.04 0.13
N LEU A 96 17.49 -2.40 0.80
CA LEU A 96 17.59 -3.63 1.60
C LEU A 96 16.71 -3.64 2.85
N HIS A 97 16.19 -2.48 3.29
CA HIS A 97 15.16 -2.44 4.32
C HIS A 97 13.77 -2.80 3.80
N GLN A 98 13.59 -2.83 2.47
CA GLN A 98 12.31 -3.08 1.79
C GLN A 98 11.15 -2.16 2.21
N LEU A 99 11.45 -1.00 2.83
CA LEU A 99 10.43 -0.08 3.32
C LEU A 99 9.77 0.73 2.19
N ASN A 100 10.44 0.81 1.04
CA ASN A 100 10.03 1.58 -0.13
C ASN A 100 9.54 0.67 -1.27
N VAL A 101 9.21 -0.59 -0.98
CA VAL A 101 8.56 -1.46 -1.97
C VAL A 101 7.28 -0.78 -2.43
N ASN A 102 7.13 -0.66 -3.76
CA ASN A 102 5.96 -0.04 -4.37
C ASN A 102 5.40 -0.86 -5.54
N TYR A 103 4.13 -0.64 -5.80
CA TYR A 103 3.32 -1.27 -6.84
C TYR A 103 2.65 -0.21 -7.73
N ARG A 104 3.33 0.92 -7.98
CA ARG A 104 2.76 2.07 -8.72
C ARG A 104 2.30 1.70 -10.14
N GLY A 105 2.85 0.64 -10.73
CA GLY A 105 2.47 0.12 -12.04
C GLY A 105 1.41 -1.00 -12.02
N SER A 106 0.75 -1.24 -10.89
CA SER A 106 -0.22 -2.33 -10.75
C SER A 106 -1.57 -1.98 -11.38
N SER A 107 -2.18 -2.94 -12.09
CA SER A 107 -3.48 -2.80 -12.74
C SER A 107 -4.64 -2.53 -11.76
N ILE A 108 -4.43 -2.82 -10.47
CA ILE A 108 -5.43 -2.64 -9.40
C ILE A 108 -5.27 -1.35 -8.61
N THR A 109 -4.26 -0.52 -8.90
CA THR A 109 -4.13 0.81 -8.28
C THR A 109 -4.92 1.87 -9.05
N VAL A 110 -5.40 2.88 -8.32
CA VAL A 110 -6.06 4.06 -8.90
C VAL A 110 -5.47 5.31 -8.27
N ASP A 111 -4.89 6.18 -9.07
CA ASP A 111 -4.31 7.44 -8.60
C ASP A 111 -4.74 8.55 -9.56
N GLN A 112 -5.59 9.45 -9.07
CA GLN A 112 -6.18 10.50 -9.90
C GLN A 112 -5.13 11.42 -10.55
N ASP A 113 -4.00 11.66 -9.88
CA ASP A 113 -3.00 12.61 -10.35
C ASP A 113 -2.15 11.98 -11.45
N VAL A 114 -1.99 10.65 -11.38
CA VAL A 114 -1.36 9.83 -12.40
C VAL A 114 -2.24 9.72 -13.63
N GLU A 115 -3.54 9.49 -13.45
CA GLU A 115 -4.49 9.44 -14.57
C GLU A 115 -4.58 10.79 -15.29
N ALA A 116 -4.48 11.91 -14.56
CA ALA A 116 -4.51 13.26 -15.13
C ALA A 116 -3.18 13.68 -15.80
N ASN A 117 -2.03 13.31 -15.22
CA ASN A 117 -0.73 13.89 -15.62
C ASN A 117 0.27 12.86 -16.21
N GLY A 118 -0.08 11.57 -16.23
CA GLY A 118 0.80 10.47 -16.64
C GLY A 118 1.49 9.78 -15.46
N GLU A 119 2.24 8.71 -15.75
CA GLU A 119 2.85 7.84 -14.73
C GLU A 119 3.66 8.61 -13.68
N PRO A 120 3.52 8.27 -12.38
CA PRO A 120 4.40 8.78 -11.36
C PRO A 120 5.76 8.14 -11.63
N LYS A 121 6.81 8.96 -11.68
CA LYS A 121 8.16 8.49 -11.98
C LYS A 121 8.64 7.59 -10.82
N SER A 122 8.42 6.29 -10.90
CA SER A 122 9.21 5.34 -10.10
C SER A 122 10.65 5.24 -10.63
N ASN A 123 10.98 5.97 -11.70
CA ASN A 123 12.20 5.82 -12.50
C ASN A 123 12.48 4.35 -12.89
N GLY A 124 11.42 3.52 -12.95
CA GLY A 124 11.49 2.08 -13.22
C GLY A 124 11.93 1.21 -12.03
N SER A 125 12.05 1.77 -10.83
CA SER A 125 12.40 1.02 -9.61
C SER A 125 11.16 0.67 -8.79
N HIS A 126 11.17 -0.55 -8.26
CA HIS A 126 10.17 -1.08 -7.34
C HIS A 126 10.59 -0.93 -5.87
N TYR A 127 11.75 -0.32 -5.61
CA TYR A 127 12.27 -0.02 -4.27
C TYR A 127 12.62 1.46 -4.05
N HIS A 128 12.80 2.25 -5.11
CA HIS A 128 13.18 3.64 -4.96
C HIS A 128 11.97 4.56 -5.04
N ILE A 129 11.72 5.28 -3.95
CA ILE A 129 10.81 6.43 -3.89
C ILE A 129 11.66 7.65 -3.55
N GLU A 130 11.53 8.71 -4.34
CA GLU A 130 12.32 9.93 -4.14
C GLU A 130 11.95 10.59 -2.79
N ALA A 131 12.96 11.08 -2.07
CA ALA A 131 12.73 11.72 -0.77
C ALA A 131 11.89 13.01 -0.95
N GLY A 132 10.80 13.11 -0.18
CA GLY A 132 9.87 14.24 -0.27
C GLY A 132 8.81 14.11 -1.35
N ASP A 133 8.80 12.99 -2.10
CA ASP A 133 7.70 12.63 -2.99
C ASP A 133 6.39 12.44 -2.21
N LEU A 134 5.27 12.64 -2.91
CA LEU A 134 3.95 12.42 -2.36
C LEU A 134 3.65 10.91 -2.27
N VAL A 135 2.73 10.55 -1.36
CA VAL A 135 2.23 9.17 -1.29
C VAL A 135 1.38 8.89 -2.52
N HIS A 136 1.77 7.93 -3.34
CA HIS A 136 1.03 7.51 -4.52
C HIS A 136 0.31 6.18 -4.30
N ALA A 137 -0.71 5.90 -5.12
CA ALA A 137 -1.25 4.54 -5.15
C ALA A 137 -0.16 3.57 -5.62
N GLY A 138 -0.07 2.43 -4.96
CA GLY A 138 1.01 1.46 -5.08
C GLY A 138 2.06 1.56 -3.99
N ASP A 139 2.16 2.69 -3.29
CA ASP A 139 3.15 2.84 -2.20
C ASP A 139 2.69 2.14 -0.93
N ARG A 140 3.66 1.73 -0.11
CA ARG A 140 3.36 1.35 1.28
C ARG A 140 2.75 2.54 2.00
N ALA A 141 1.61 2.33 2.66
CA ALA A 141 0.97 3.37 3.47
C ALA A 141 1.92 3.81 4.59
N PRO A 142 2.29 5.11 4.66
CA PRO A 142 3.11 5.60 5.77
C PRO A 142 2.35 5.57 7.10
N ASP A 143 3.06 5.41 8.21
CA ASP A 143 2.45 5.54 9.54
C ASP A 143 2.23 7.01 9.91
N ALA A 144 1.27 7.25 10.79
CA ALA A 144 1.01 8.57 11.37
C ALA A 144 0.66 8.41 12.86
N SER A 145 1.45 9.00 13.75
CA SER A 145 1.19 9.01 15.20
C SER A 145 0.40 10.24 15.63
N GLY A 146 -0.18 10.19 16.83
CA GLY A 146 -0.90 11.33 17.41
C GLY A 146 -2.37 11.40 16.99
N LEU A 147 -2.91 10.32 16.43
CA LEU A 147 -4.33 10.19 16.11
C LEU A 147 -5.12 9.93 17.38
N VAL A 148 -6.15 10.71 17.66
CA VAL A 148 -7.02 10.55 18.84
C VAL A 148 -8.45 10.32 18.38
N LYS A 149 -9.05 9.20 18.77
CA LYS A 149 -10.44 8.87 18.42
C LYS A 149 -11.39 9.76 19.23
N ASP A 150 -12.52 10.20 18.66
CA ASP A 150 -13.43 11.15 19.32
C ASP A 150 -13.97 10.72 20.69
N ASP A 151 -14.07 9.41 20.94
CA ASP A 151 -14.52 8.79 22.20
C ASP A 151 -13.36 8.39 23.14
N SER A 152 -12.12 8.75 22.81
CA SER A 152 -10.90 8.36 23.52
C SER A 152 -9.98 9.55 23.75
N GLU A 153 -9.29 9.57 24.90
CA GLU A 153 -8.21 10.55 25.14
C GLU A 153 -6.82 9.99 24.78
N GLU A 154 -6.70 8.67 24.65
CA GLU A 154 -5.44 7.99 24.36
C GLU A 154 -5.03 8.14 22.89
N PRO A 155 -3.81 8.63 22.61
CA PRO A 155 -3.29 8.70 21.26
C PRO A 155 -2.96 7.31 20.71
N THR A 156 -3.24 7.12 19.43
CA THR A 156 -2.88 5.94 18.65
C THR A 156 -2.05 6.35 17.43
N ARG A 157 -1.78 5.36 16.58
CA ARG A 157 -1.14 5.55 15.29
C ARG A 157 -1.86 4.76 14.20
N LEU A 158 -1.74 5.22 12.96
CA LEU A 158 -2.42 4.64 11.82
C LEU A 158 -2.18 3.12 11.71
N PHE A 159 -0.94 2.65 11.92
CA PHE A 159 -0.63 1.21 11.86
C PHE A 159 -1.38 0.34 12.89
N ARG A 160 -1.90 0.92 13.97
CA ARG A 160 -2.75 0.17 14.92
C ARG A 160 -4.21 0.06 14.46
N ILE A 161 -4.64 0.99 13.61
CA ILE A 161 -5.99 1.06 13.03
C ILE A 161 -6.10 0.08 11.85
N LEU A 162 -5.07 0.00 11.00
CA LEU A 162 -5.03 -0.91 9.85
C LEU A 162 -5.20 -2.37 10.28
N LYS A 163 -5.91 -3.16 9.47
CA LYS A 163 -6.14 -4.59 9.71
C LYS A 163 -5.87 -5.41 8.44
N PRO A 164 -5.27 -6.61 8.57
CA PRO A 164 -4.93 -7.46 7.42
C PRO A 164 -6.12 -8.16 6.76
N THR A 165 -7.35 -7.81 7.14
CA THR A 165 -8.57 -8.47 6.71
C THR A 165 -9.53 -7.56 5.95
N LYS A 166 -9.26 -6.26 5.90
CA LYS A 166 -10.17 -5.26 5.31
C LYS A 166 -9.38 -4.08 4.74
N HIS A 167 -10.02 -3.39 3.80
CA HIS A 167 -9.53 -2.10 3.32
C HIS A 167 -9.85 -1.03 4.36
N THR A 168 -8.91 -0.15 4.66
CA THR A 168 -9.15 1.03 5.49
C THR A 168 -9.15 2.25 4.58
N VAL A 169 -10.25 3.02 4.57
CA VAL A 169 -10.37 4.22 3.73
C VAL A 169 -10.21 5.45 4.61
N LEU A 170 -9.11 6.17 4.42
CA LEU A 170 -8.84 7.43 5.09
C LEU A 170 -9.56 8.54 4.32
N ILE A 171 -10.38 9.33 5.02
CA ILE A 171 -11.11 10.46 4.43
C ILE A 171 -10.77 11.71 5.23
N PHE A 172 -10.03 12.64 4.64
CA PHE A 172 -9.68 13.92 5.24
C PHE A 172 -10.84 14.91 5.09
N ALA A 173 -11.60 15.12 6.17
CA ALA A 173 -12.92 15.73 6.10
C ALA A 173 -12.93 17.20 5.63
N ASP A 174 -11.83 17.93 5.80
CA ASP A 174 -11.65 19.32 5.34
C ASP A 174 -11.09 19.42 3.91
N LYS A 175 -10.77 18.28 3.27
CA LYS A 175 -10.17 18.24 1.93
C LYS A 175 -11.15 17.84 0.84
N VAL A 176 -12.13 17.01 1.18
CA VAL A 176 -13.08 16.43 0.22
C VAL A 176 -14.50 16.50 0.75
N ASP A 177 -15.48 16.30 -0.13
CA ASP A 177 -16.86 16.03 0.30
C ASP A 177 -16.93 14.64 0.96
N TYR A 178 -16.65 14.62 2.26
CA TYR A 178 -16.63 13.38 3.04
C TYR A 178 -18.00 12.70 3.10
N LYS A 179 -19.11 13.43 2.93
CA LYS A 179 -20.45 12.84 2.94
C LYS A 179 -20.69 12.02 1.67
N SER A 180 -20.33 12.58 0.51
CA SER A 180 -20.35 11.85 -0.76
C SER A 180 -19.41 10.65 -0.74
N ALA A 181 -18.20 10.81 -0.18
CA ALA A 181 -17.25 9.72 -0.03
C ALA A 181 -17.82 8.59 0.85
N LEU A 182 -18.38 8.90 2.02
CA LEU A 182 -19.01 7.89 2.89
C LEU A 182 -20.20 7.20 2.22
N ALA A 183 -21.08 7.95 1.55
CA ALA A 183 -22.22 7.40 0.83
C ALA A 183 -21.80 6.38 -0.25
N SER A 184 -20.70 6.64 -0.98
CA SER A 184 -20.16 5.71 -1.97
C SER A 184 -19.66 4.38 -1.37
N LEU A 185 -19.37 4.37 -0.07
CA LEU A 185 -18.84 3.21 0.65
C LEU A 185 -19.91 2.41 1.40
N GLU A 186 -21.12 2.93 1.57
CA GLU A 186 -22.21 2.26 2.32
C GLU A 186 -22.62 0.91 1.72
N LYS A 187 -22.43 0.74 0.41
CA LYS A 187 -22.71 -0.51 -0.31
C LYS A 187 -21.75 -1.64 0.06
N TYR A 188 -20.59 -1.34 0.66
CA TYR A 188 -19.59 -2.35 1.00
C TYR A 188 -19.76 -2.86 2.44
N PRO A 189 -19.64 -4.18 2.69
CA PRO A 189 -19.68 -4.74 4.02
C PRO A 189 -18.59 -4.18 4.95
N LYS A 190 -18.95 -3.88 6.21
CA LYS A 190 -18.03 -3.31 7.24
C LYS A 190 -16.87 -4.23 7.64
N ASP A 191 -16.98 -5.53 7.34
CA ASP A 191 -15.90 -6.50 7.53
C ASP A 191 -14.88 -6.47 6.38
N LEU A 192 -15.21 -5.87 5.24
CA LEU A 192 -14.34 -5.73 4.06
C LEU A 192 -13.81 -4.30 3.85
N VAL A 193 -14.60 -3.29 4.20
CA VAL A 193 -14.25 -1.87 4.05
C VAL A 193 -14.52 -1.13 5.36
N HIS A 194 -13.53 -0.40 5.84
CA HIS A 194 -13.57 0.39 7.06
C HIS A 194 -13.23 1.85 6.75
N PRO A 195 -14.24 2.69 6.50
CA PRO A 195 -14.03 4.12 6.38
C PRO A 195 -13.71 4.72 7.75
N ILE A 196 -12.74 5.63 7.78
CA ILE A 196 -12.44 6.48 8.93
C ILE A 196 -12.34 7.93 8.48
N LEU A 197 -12.79 8.85 9.32
CA LEU A 197 -12.64 10.28 9.09
C LEU A 197 -11.43 10.81 9.85
N LEU A 198 -10.64 11.64 9.16
CA LEU A 198 -9.55 12.40 9.73
C LEU A 198 -9.92 13.87 9.77
N THR A 199 -9.72 14.49 10.94
CA THR A 199 -10.00 15.92 11.16
C THR A 199 -8.79 16.60 11.80
N LYS A 200 -8.68 17.91 11.55
CA LYS A 200 -7.77 18.77 12.34
C LYS A 200 -8.31 18.95 13.75
N ALA A 201 -7.42 19.24 14.70
CA ALA A 201 -7.80 19.55 16.07
C ALA A 201 -8.86 20.67 16.11
N GLY A 202 -10.00 20.41 16.77
CA GLY A 202 -11.10 21.36 16.94
C GLY A 202 -12.11 21.42 15.79
N ALA A 203 -11.92 20.69 14.69
CA ALA A 203 -12.92 20.58 13.63
C ALA A 203 -13.98 19.52 14.00
N GLY A 204 -15.25 19.93 14.05
CA GLY A 204 -16.38 19.03 14.28
C GLY A 204 -16.89 18.43 12.96
N VAL A 205 -17.19 17.14 12.97
CA VAL A 205 -17.85 16.42 11.87
C VAL A 205 -19.09 15.72 12.39
N ASP A 206 -20.12 15.62 11.55
CA ASP A 206 -21.36 14.90 11.85
C ASP A 206 -21.40 13.62 11.01
N ALA A 207 -20.97 12.51 11.62
CA ALA A 207 -20.84 11.20 10.98
C ALA A 207 -21.13 10.07 12.00
N PRO A 208 -22.41 9.87 12.38
CA PRO A 208 -22.76 8.89 13.40
C PRO A 208 -22.38 7.46 12.95
N GLY A 209 -21.71 6.72 13.83
CA GLY A 209 -21.32 5.33 13.58
C GLY A 209 -20.10 5.14 12.68
N ILE A 210 -19.40 6.23 12.33
CA ILE A 210 -18.10 6.23 11.67
C ILE A 210 -17.02 6.54 12.69
N ASP A 211 -15.87 5.86 12.60
CA ASP A 211 -14.74 6.17 13.47
C ASP A 211 -14.10 7.48 12.99
N VAL A 212 -14.09 8.49 13.88
CA VAL A 212 -13.50 9.80 13.65
C VAL A 212 -12.22 9.91 14.49
N PHE A 213 -11.12 10.30 13.84
CA PHE A 213 -9.84 10.54 14.48
C PHE A 213 -9.37 11.97 14.23
N LYS A 214 -8.98 12.63 15.31
CA LYS A 214 -8.31 13.94 15.29
C LYS A 214 -6.81 13.72 15.12
N ASP A 215 -6.22 14.35 14.10
CA ASP A 215 -4.77 14.40 13.94
C ASP A 215 -4.22 15.57 14.76
N ARG A 216 -3.83 15.31 16.01
CA ARG A 216 -3.40 16.36 16.95
C ARG A 216 -2.05 16.96 16.59
N GLU A 217 -1.16 16.14 16.06
CA GLU A 217 0.23 16.51 15.76
C GLU A 217 0.43 16.85 14.28
N GLY A 218 -0.58 16.63 13.43
CA GLY A 218 -0.56 16.97 12.01
C GLY A 218 0.21 15.96 11.15
N HIS A 219 0.63 14.83 11.72
CA HIS A 219 1.45 13.84 11.02
C HIS A 219 0.71 13.17 9.86
N ALA A 220 -0.57 12.86 10.02
CA ALA A 220 -1.36 12.27 8.95
C ALA A 220 -1.58 13.29 7.82
N TYR A 221 -1.89 14.54 8.16
CA TYR A 221 -2.06 15.62 7.18
C TYR A 221 -0.77 15.98 6.43
N GLU A 222 0.38 15.88 7.08
CA GLU A 222 1.67 16.14 6.45
C GLU A 222 2.06 15.02 5.48
N VAL A 223 1.88 13.76 5.89
CA VAL A 223 2.35 12.62 5.10
C VAL A 223 1.40 12.28 3.94
N TYR A 224 0.09 12.39 4.15
CA TYR A 224 -0.92 12.16 3.12
C TYR A 224 -1.36 13.47 2.45
N LYS A 225 -0.39 14.36 2.19
CA LYS A 225 -0.67 15.61 1.48
C LYS A 225 -0.85 15.34 -0.02
N GLY A 226 -1.95 15.85 -0.57
CA GLY A 226 -2.17 15.96 -2.02
C GLY A 226 -1.55 17.21 -2.63
N PRO A 227 -1.35 17.27 -3.95
CA PRO A 227 -1.03 18.50 -4.66
C PRO A 227 -2.20 19.46 -4.47
N GLU A 228 -1.88 20.68 -4.04
CA GLU A 228 -2.84 21.80 -3.95
C GLU A 228 -4.12 21.51 -3.13
N GLY A 229 -4.13 20.43 -2.33
CA GLY A 229 -5.28 20.03 -1.51
C GLY A 229 -6.43 19.36 -2.25
N THR A 230 -6.24 18.89 -3.49
CA THR A 230 -7.30 18.24 -4.29
C THR A 230 -7.53 16.78 -3.91
N THR A 231 -6.51 16.07 -3.44
CA THR A 231 -6.67 14.70 -2.91
C THR A 231 -6.90 14.70 -1.40
N GLY A 232 -7.82 13.84 -0.95
CA GLY A 232 -8.11 13.68 0.47
C GLY A 232 -8.76 12.34 0.82
N ILE A 233 -8.79 11.39 -0.12
CA ILE A 233 -9.26 10.02 0.12
C ILE A 233 -8.15 9.05 -0.25
N TYR A 234 -7.82 8.16 0.69
CA TYR A 234 -6.81 7.12 0.50
C TYR A 234 -7.38 5.76 0.90
N ALA A 235 -7.51 4.82 -0.03
CA ALA A 235 -7.91 3.45 0.28
C ALA A 235 -6.66 2.60 0.50
N ILE A 236 -6.45 2.14 1.74
CA ILE A 236 -5.34 1.27 2.12
C ILE A 236 -5.81 -0.18 2.07
N ARG A 237 -5.07 -1.00 1.32
CA ARG A 237 -5.28 -2.44 1.17
C ARG A 237 -5.01 -3.21 2.47
N PRO A 238 -5.54 -4.44 2.60
CA PRO A 238 -5.23 -5.30 3.73
C PRO A 238 -3.73 -5.57 3.93
N ASP A 239 -2.92 -5.49 2.87
CA ASP A 239 -1.47 -5.65 2.93
C ASP A 239 -0.70 -4.35 3.32
N GLY A 240 -1.41 -3.27 3.64
CA GLY A 240 -0.83 -1.99 4.07
C GLY A 240 -0.29 -1.14 2.93
N VAL A 241 -0.73 -1.39 1.70
CA VAL A 241 -0.40 -0.59 0.50
C VAL A 241 -1.55 0.35 0.17
N VAL A 242 -1.26 1.57 -0.25
CA VAL A 242 -2.26 2.49 -0.79
C VAL A 242 -2.74 1.95 -2.13
N GLY A 243 -3.99 1.48 -2.20
CA GLY A 243 -4.60 1.02 -3.44
C GLY A 243 -5.25 2.16 -4.24
N CYS A 244 -5.76 3.18 -3.55
CA CYS A 244 -6.41 4.33 -4.18
C CYS A 244 -5.93 5.64 -3.56
N ARG A 245 -5.70 6.64 -4.40
CA ARG A 245 -5.55 8.05 -4.04
C ARG A 245 -6.53 8.88 -4.87
N ALA A 246 -7.41 9.61 -4.19
CA ALA A 246 -8.55 10.27 -4.80
C ALA A 246 -8.93 11.59 -4.10
N GLY A 247 -9.57 12.47 -4.85
CA GLY A 247 -10.20 13.72 -4.42
C GLY A 247 -11.73 13.66 -4.44
N ASP A 248 -12.29 12.62 -5.05
CA ASP A 248 -13.74 12.42 -5.15
C ASP A 248 -14.11 10.93 -4.99
N SER A 249 -15.42 10.68 -4.84
CA SER A 249 -15.97 9.34 -4.71
C SER A 249 -15.89 8.52 -5.99
N SER A 250 -15.78 9.14 -7.17
CA SER A 250 -15.77 8.41 -8.45
C SER A 250 -14.52 7.54 -8.62
N HIS A 251 -13.35 8.07 -8.25
CA HIS A 251 -12.10 7.30 -8.27
C HIS A 251 -12.08 6.20 -7.20
N VAL A 252 -12.74 6.43 -6.06
CA VAL A 252 -12.89 5.41 -5.01
C VAL A 252 -13.76 4.25 -5.51
N GLU A 253 -14.85 4.55 -6.22
CA GLU A 253 -15.70 3.54 -6.84
C GLU A 253 -14.97 2.80 -7.95
N GLN A 254 -14.19 3.50 -8.79
CA GLN A 254 -13.33 2.89 -9.79
C GLN A 254 -12.34 1.91 -9.15
N TYR A 255 -11.66 2.30 -8.07
CA TYR A 255 -10.77 1.40 -7.33
C TYR A 255 -11.50 0.16 -6.85
N PHE A 256 -12.60 0.31 -6.12
CA PHE A 256 -13.29 -0.85 -5.57
C PHE A 256 -13.95 -1.72 -6.65
N SER A 257 -14.27 -1.19 -7.84
CA SER A 257 -14.71 -1.99 -8.99
C SER A 257 -13.62 -2.90 -9.56
N LYS A 258 -12.33 -2.55 -9.37
CA LYS A 258 -11.19 -3.42 -9.71
C LYS A 258 -10.98 -4.53 -8.68
N ILE A 259 -11.44 -4.34 -7.44
CA ILE A 259 -11.24 -5.28 -6.33
C ILE A 259 -12.45 -6.22 -6.16
N PHE A 260 -13.67 -5.69 -6.21
CA PHE A 260 -14.90 -6.40 -5.93
C PHE A 260 -15.74 -6.59 -7.21
N THR A 261 -16.43 -7.72 -7.32
CA THR A 261 -17.21 -8.08 -8.53
C THR A 261 -18.70 -7.86 -8.41
N ALA A 262 -19.26 -8.03 -7.21
CA ALA A 262 -20.61 -7.67 -6.86
C ALA A 262 -20.69 -7.71 -5.33
N LEU A 263 -20.96 -6.54 -4.73
CA LEU A 263 -21.31 -6.38 -3.32
C LEU A 263 -22.63 -5.61 -3.26
#